data_AF-A0A1H8J5D3-F1
#
_entry.id   AF-A0A1H8J5D3-F1
#
_cell.length_a   1.000
_cell.length_b   1.000
_cell.length_c   1.000
_cell.angle_alpha   90.00
_cell.angle_beta   90.00
_cell.angle_gamma   90.00
#
_symmetry.space_group_name_H-M   'P 1'
#
loop_
_entity.id
_entity.type
_entity.pdbx_description
1 polymer ?
#
loop_
_entity_poly.entity_id
_entity_poly.type
_entity_poly.pdbx_seq_one_letter_code
_entity_poly.pdbx_strand_id
1 'polypeptide(L)' 'MPLSTSSNFARPDDAFRAIVEAHRGLTDEQSADFDAALVLILANHIGDIDVLREALVLAKRRMIDGQQQQQQQQ' A
#
# COMPACT_ATOMS: atom_id res chain seq x y z
N MET A 1 13.01 6.41 -11.53
CA MET A 1 12.71 7.66 -10.77
C MET A 1 12.71 7.30 -9.28
N PRO A 2 13.07 8.15 -8.31
CA PRO A 2 13.04 7.74 -6.90
C PRO A 2 11.62 7.49 -6.39
N LEU A 3 11.46 6.63 -5.37
CA LEU A 3 10.16 6.37 -4.74
C LEU A 3 9.56 7.66 -4.14
N SER A 4 8.33 7.99 -4.53
CA SER A 4 7.55 9.07 -3.88
C SER A 4 6.65 8.48 -2.80
N THR A 5 6.78 8.95 -1.56
CA THR A 5 5.89 8.60 -0.44
C THR A 5 4.82 9.64 -0.17
N SER A 6 4.84 10.75 -0.92
CA SER A 6 3.84 11.81 -0.87
C SER A 6 2.73 11.53 -1.88
N SER A 7 1.51 12.01 -1.61
CA SER A 7 0.42 11.87 -2.57
C SER A 7 0.74 12.62 -3.86
N ASN A 8 0.74 11.89 -4.99
CA ASN A 8 0.83 12.48 -6.32
C ASN A 8 -0.56 12.83 -6.91
N PHE A 9 -1.65 12.51 -6.19
CA PHE A 9 -3.01 12.83 -6.62
C PHE A 9 -3.35 14.30 -6.33
N ALA A 10 -4.00 14.96 -7.28
CA ALA A 10 -4.56 16.30 -7.10
C ALA A 10 -5.63 16.33 -5.99
N ARG A 11 -6.33 15.22 -5.78
CA ARG A 11 -7.35 15.03 -4.74
C ARG A 11 -7.08 13.72 -3.99
N PRO A 12 -6.24 13.72 -2.95
CA PRO A 12 -5.85 12.52 -2.21
C PRO A 12 -7.06 11.78 -1.61
N ASP A 13 -8.07 12.51 -1.15
CA ASP A 13 -9.27 11.94 -0.52
C ASP A 13 -10.10 11.10 -1.50
N ASP A 14 -10.20 11.52 -2.76
CA ASP A 14 -10.96 10.79 -3.78
C ASP A 14 -10.23 9.49 -4.16
N ALA A 15 -8.90 9.53 -4.24
CA ALA A 15 -8.09 8.34 -4.48
C ALA A 15 -8.21 7.33 -3.33
N PHE A 16 -8.15 7.81 -2.08
CA PHE A 16 -8.35 6.97 -0.91
C PHE A 16 -9.77 6.37 -0.87
N ARG A 17 -10.80 7.18 -1.15
CA ARG A 17 -12.19 6.70 -1.22
C ARG A 17 -12.34 5.60 -2.25
N ALA A 18 -11.79 5.77 -3.45
CA ALA A 18 -11.88 4.76 -4.51
C ALA A 18 -11.30 3.41 -4.08
N ILE A 19 -10.17 3.42 -3.36
CA ILE A 19 -9.57 2.19 -2.81
C ILE A 19 -10.51 1.58 -1.77
N VAL A 20 -10.95 2.34 -0.77
CA VAL A 20 -11.86 1.83 0.28
C VAL A 20 -13.15 1.27 -0.30
N GLU A 21 -13.71 1.92 -1.31
CA GLU A 21 -14.93 1.47 -1.98
C GLU A 21 -14.73 0.16 -2.74
N ALA A 22 -13.53 -0.08 -3.30
CA ALA A 22 -13.22 -1.34 -3.96
C ALA A 22 -13.20 -2.54 -2.98
N HIS A 23 -12.94 -2.32 -1.69
CA HIS A 23 -12.99 -3.36 -0.67
C HIS A 23 -14.41 -3.64 -0.13
N ARG A 24 -15.41 -2.81 -0.46
CA ARG A 24 -16.77 -2.99 0.09
C ARG A 24 -17.36 -4.32 -0.35
N GLY A 25 -17.74 -5.15 0.63
CA GLY A 25 -18.37 -6.44 0.41
C GLY A 25 -17.39 -7.60 0.19
N LEU A 26 -16.08 -7.35 0.27
CA LEU A 26 -15.07 -8.41 0.29
C LEU A 26 -14.90 -8.99 1.70
N THR A 27 -14.68 -10.30 1.79
CA THR A 27 -14.14 -10.92 3.00
C THR A 27 -12.68 -10.55 3.20
N ASP A 28 -12.12 -10.80 4.39
CA ASP A 28 -10.70 -10.53 4.67
C ASP A 28 -9.76 -11.26 3.69
N GLU A 29 -10.08 -12.50 3.33
CA GLU A 29 -9.31 -13.29 2.36
C GLU A 29 -9.41 -12.69 0.95
N GLN A 30 -10.61 -12.32 0.51
CA GLN A 30 -10.81 -11.65 -0.79
C GLN A 30 -10.15 -10.28 -0.84
N SER A 31 -10.14 -9.56 0.28
CA SER A 31 -9.46 -8.28 0.43
C SER A 31 -7.95 -8.44 0.26
N ALA A 32 -7.35 -9.49 0.85
CA ALA A 32 -5.93 -9.78 0.70
C ALA A 32 -5.56 -10.17 -0.74
N ASP A 33 -6.40 -10.98 -1.41
CA ASP A 33 -6.21 -11.32 -2.82
C ASP A 33 -6.33 -10.09 -3.73
N PHE A 34 -7.30 -9.22 -3.45
CA PHE A 34 -7.48 -7.95 -4.15
C PHE A 34 -6.24 -7.05 -3.99
N ASP A 35 -5.73 -6.90 -2.77
CA ASP A 35 -4.53 -6.09 -2.50
C ASP A 35 -3.31 -6.63 -3.24
N ALA A 36 -3.10 -7.96 -3.24
CA ALA A 36 -2.00 -8.59 -3.96
C ALA A 36 -2.08 -8.33 -5.47
N ALA A 37 -3.27 -8.46 -6.05
CA ALA A 37 -3.51 -8.17 -7.46
C ALA A 37 -3.29 -6.68 -7.78
N LEU A 38 -3.81 -5.78 -6.96
CA LEU A 38 -3.66 -4.33 -7.13
C LEU A 38 -2.18 -3.92 -7.07
N VAL A 39 -1.43 -4.42 -6.08
CA VAL A 39 0.01 -4.15 -5.95
C VAL A 39 0.77 -4.61 -7.20
N LEU A 40 0.47 -5.80 -7.73
CA LEU A 40 1.14 -6.30 -8.93
C LEU A 40 0.82 -5.45 -10.17
N ILE A 41 -0.44 -5.04 -10.36
CA ILE A 41 -0.86 -4.17 -11.46
C ILE A 41 -0.11 -2.82 -11.39
N LEU A 42 -0.05 -2.20 -10.21
CA LEU A 42 0.63 -0.93 -10.02
C LEU A 42 2.15 -1.06 -10.19
N ALA A 43 2.75 -2.14 -9.68
CA ALA A 43 4.18 -2.42 -9.88
C ALA A 43 4.53 -2.55 -11.37
N ASN A 44 3.69 -3.26 -12.13
CA ASN A 44 3.86 -3.37 -13.58
C ASN A 44 3.69 -2.03 -14.30
N HIS A 45 2.76 -1.18 -13.85
CA HIS A 45 2.58 0.16 -14.40
C HIS A 45 3.79 1.07 -14.15
N ILE A 46 4.41 0.97 -12.97
CA ILE A 46 5.64 1.71 -12.64
C ILE A 46 6.81 1.25 -13.50
N GLY A 47 6.98 -0.08 -13.68
CA GLY A 47 7.97 -0.66 -14.58
C GLY A 47 9.44 -0.50 -14.15
N ASP A 48 9.70 -0.07 -12.91
CA ASP A 48 11.02 0.20 -12.36
C ASP A 48 11.28 -0.71 -11.14
N ILE A 49 12.22 -1.65 -11.29
CA ILE A 49 12.51 -2.66 -10.25
C ILE A 49 13.17 -2.05 -9.02
N ASP A 50 13.90 -0.95 -9.17
CA ASP A 50 14.58 -0.32 -8.04
C ASP A 50 13.57 0.44 -7.17
N VAL A 51 12.58 1.10 -7.80
CA VAL A 51 11.42 1.67 -7.10
C VAL A 51 10.65 0.60 -6.32
N LEU A 52 10.40 -0.57 -6.94
CA LEU A 52 9.72 -1.67 -6.26
C LEU A 52 10.50 -2.16 -5.04
N ARG A 53 11.82 -2.34 -5.17
CA ARG A 53 12.69 -2.75 -4.05
C ARG A 53 12.66 -1.75 -2.91
N GLU A 54 12.77 -0.46 -3.20
CA GLU A 54 12.66 0.61 -2.20
C GLU A 54 11.30 0.56 -1.48
N ALA A 55 10.20 0.39 -2.23
CA ALA A 55 8.86 0.30 -1.67
C ALA A 55 8.70 -0.91 -0.73
N LEU A 56 9.23 -2.08 -1.11
CA LEU A 56 9.19 -3.28 -0.27
C LEU A 56 9.97 -3.10 1.05
N VAL A 57 11.14 -2.48 1.00
CA VAL A 57 11.94 -2.18 2.21
C VAL A 57 11.17 -1.23 3.12
N LEU A 58 10.56 -0.18 2.56
CA LEU A 58 9.79 0.79 3.33
C LEU A 58 8.53 0.16 3.96
N ALA A 59 7.80 -0.66 3.20
CA ALA A 59 6.63 -1.38 3.71
C ALA A 59 6.98 -2.27 4.91
N LYS A 60 8.08 -3.03 4.82
CA LYS A 60 8.57 -3.87 5.93
C LYS A 60 8.91 -3.04 7.17
N ARG A 61 9.55 -1.88 7.01
CA ARG A 61 9.85 -0.98 8.13
C ARG A 61 8.58 -0.47 8.81
N ARG A 62 7.60 0.00 8.05
CA ARG A 62 6.32 0.50 8.59
C ARG A 62 5.54 -0.56 9.38
N MET A 63 5.55 -1.82 8.93
CA MET A 63 4.93 -2.91 9.67
C MET A 63 5.60 -3.11 11.03
N ILE A 64 6.94 -3.12 11.07
CA ILE A 64 7.72 -3.27 12.31
C ILE A 64 7.43 -2.10 13.28
N ASP A 65 7.43 -0.87 12.79
CA ASP A 65 7.16 0.32 13.61
C ASP A 65 5.74 0.28 14.21
N GLY A 66 4.74 -0.13 13.41
CA GLY A 66 3.37 -0.32 13.87
C GLY A 66 3.24 -1.41 14.95
N GLN A 67 3.98 -2.52 14.80
CA GLN A 67 4.00 -3.59 15.80
C GLN A 67 4.67 -3.18 17.12
N GLN A 68 5.72 -2.35 17.07
CA GLN A 68 6.38 -1.83 18.27
C GLN A 68 5.48 -0.87 19.05
N GLN A 69 4.71 -0.03 18.35
CA GLN A 69 3.76 0.91 18.98
C GLN A 69 2.60 0.21 19.68
N GLN A 70 2.16 -0.95 19.18
CA GLN A 70 1.12 -1.76 19.81
C GLN A 70 1.62 -2.48 21.08
N GLN A 71 2.91 -2.84 21.14
CA GLN A 71 3.52 -3.49 22.30
C GLN A 71 3.83 -2.53 23.46
N GLN A 72 4.04 -1.23 23.19
CA GLN A 72 4.27 -0.23 24.26
C GLN A 72 2.99 0.31 24.91
N GLN A 73 1.82 0.02 24.32
CA GLN A 73 0.51 0.45 24.83
C GLN A 73 -0.24 -0.67 25.59
N GLN A 74 0.38 -1.85 25.75
CA GLN A 74 -0.08 -2.96 26.61
C GLN A 74 0.83 -3.08 27.83
#